data_AF-A0A1F4NQD4-F1
#
_entry.id   AF-A0A1F4NQD4-F1
#
_cell.length_a   1.000
_cell.length_b   1.000
_cell.length_c   1.000
_cell.angle_alpha   90.00
_cell.angle_beta   90.00
_cell.angle_gamma   90.00
#
_symmetry.space_group_name_H-M   'P 1'
#
loop_
_entity.id
_entity.type
_entity.pdbx_description
1 polymer ?
#
loop_
_entity_poly.entity_id
_entity_poly.type
_entity_poly.pdbx_seq_one_letter_code
_entity_poly.pdbx_strand_id
1 'polypeptide(L)'
;MANIEPMLCVAYSQKGCDMTFEELLKWVDVEDQRLKDQFGNYPDEEKRILARTVKLSEELGELCDEVLSFNSMQRQEKLDEHEGDNLSAEFADVLITTLLLAKTMGVDVRTALEKKIDKINTRYEVKI
;
A
#
# COMPACT_ATOMS: atom_id res chain seq x y z
N MET A 1 26.37 20.53 -13.80
CA MET A 1 25.15 20.26 -14.58
C MET A 1 24.87 18.78 -14.51
N ALA A 2 23.89 18.39 -13.71
CA ALA A 2 23.18 17.13 -13.85
C ALA A 2 21.73 17.46 -13.46
N ASN A 3 20.93 17.75 -14.48
CA ASN A 3 19.49 17.96 -14.34
C ASN A 3 18.88 16.61 -13.96
N ILE A 4 18.52 16.44 -12.70
CA ILE A 4 17.60 15.39 -12.27
C ILE A 4 16.21 15.97 -12.43
N GLU A 5 15.60 15.79 -13.60
CA GLU A 5 14.18 16.10 -13.78
C GLU A 5 13.32 15.14 -12.93
N PRO A 6 12.29 15.62 -12.22
CA PRO A 6 11.33 14.78 -11.52
C PRO A 6 10.35 14.17 -12.54
N MET A 7 10.82 13.23 -13.36
CA MET A 7 10.04 12.67 -14.47
C MET A 7 8.91 11.71 -14.04
N LEU A 8 8.82 11.36 -12.74
CA LEU A 8 7.76 10.50 -12.20
C LEU A 8 6.51 11.25 -11.72
N CYS A 9 6.55 12.59 -11.62
CA CYS A 9 5.42 13.36 -11.09
C CYS A 9 4.40 13.81 -12.16
N VAL A 10 4.73 13.69 -13.45
CA VAL A 10 3.94 14.33 -14.54
C VAL A 10 3.08 13.34 -15.35
N ALA A 11 3.27 12.03 -15.23
CA ALA A 11 2.59 11.06 -16.10
C ALA A 11 1.19 10.61 -15.63
N TYR A 12 0.90 10.60 -14.33
CA TYR A 12 -0.37 10.04 -13.81
C TYR A 12 -1.59 10.97 -13.97
N SER A 13 -1.38 12.21 -14.42
CA SER A 13 -2.43 13.21 -14.63
C SER A 13 -3.08 13.16 -16.03
N GLN A 14 -2.74 12.18 -16.89
CA GLN A 14 -3.33 12.10 -18.23
C GLN A 14 -4.28 10.90 -18.36
N LYS A 15 -5.58 11.22 -18.41
CA LYS A 15 -6.72 10.44 -18.94
C LYS A 15 -6.41 9.00 -19.42
N GLY A 16 -6.91 8.00 -18.69
CA GLY A 16 -7.43 6.76 -19.27
C GLY A 16 -6.49 5.56 -19.47
N CYS A 17 -5.34 5.50 -18.80
CA CYS A 17 -4.55 4.26 -18.73
C CYS A 17 -4.63 3.66 -17.33
N ASP A 18 -5.11 2.42 -17.21
CA ASP A 18 -5.04 1.66 -15.98
C ASP A 18 -3.57 1.46 -15.57
N MET A 19 -3.25 1.60 -14.29
CA MET A 19 -1.92 1.34 -13.76
C MET A 19 -1.64 -0.17 -13.76
N THR A 20 -0.51 -0.58 -14.31
CA THR A 20 -0.07 -1.98 -14.23
C THR A 20 0.54 -2.28 -12.85
N PHE A 21 0.54 -3.57 -12.45
CA PHE A 21 1.21 -3.98 -11.22
C PHE A 21 2.73 -3.71 -11.25
N GLU A 22 3.36 -3.74 -12.43
CA GLU A 22 4.77 -3.35 -12.59
C GLU A 22 5.02 -1.89 -12.28
N GLU A 23 4.16 -1.00 -12.76
CA GLU A 23 4.25 0.43 -12.49
C GLU A 23 4.01 0.71 -11.00
N LEU A 24 3.08 0.01 -10.36
CA LEU A 24 2.86 0.11 -8.92
C LEU A 24 4.12 -0.27 -8.13
N LEU A 25 4.75 -1.41 -8.43
CA LEU A 25 5.97 -1.84 -7.73
C LEU A 25 7.13 -0.86 -7.96
N LYS A 26 7.27 -0.29 -9.18
CA LYS A 26 8.25 0.76 -9.45
C LYS A 26 7.96 2.03 -8.66
N TRP A 27 6.70 2.40 -8.51
CA TRP A 27 6.30 3.54 -7.68
C TRP A 27 6.62 3.29 -6.20
N VAL A 28 6.39 2.07 -5.70
CA VAL A 28 6.78 1.67 -4.32
C VAL A 28 8.27 1.83 -4.10
N ASP A 29 9.12 1.51 -5.09
CA ASP A 29 10.57 1.72 -4.99
C ASP A 29 10.93 3.20 -4.83
N VAL A 30 10.24 4.08 -5.56
CA VAL A 30 10.44 5.54 -5.48
C VAL A 30 9.98 6.06 -4.12
N GLU A 31 8.83 5.60 -3.64
CA GLU A 31 8.26 6.01 -2.36
C GLU A 31 9.08 5.49 -1.17
N ASP A 32 9.58 4.26 -1.25
CA ASP A 32 10.51 3.70 -0.27
C ASP A 32 11.75 4.60 -0.09
N GLN A 33 12.28 5.14 -1.19
CA GLN A 33 13.40 6.07 -1.19
C GLN A 33 13.02 7.44 -0.64
N ARG A 34 11.87 8.02 -1.04
CA ARG A 34 11.38 9.30 -0.50
C ARG A 34 11.25 9.27 1.02
N LEU A 35 10.72 8.17 1.54
CA LEU A 35 10.52 8.00 2.99
C LEU A 35 11.86 7.82 3.73
N LYS A 36 12.86 7.18 3.10
CA LYS A 36 14.24 7.16 3.63
C LYS A 36 14.86 8.54 3.65
N ASP A 37 14.65 9.34 2.60
CA ASP A 37 15.20 10.68 2.49
C ASP A 37 14.55 11.64 3.49
N GLN A 38 13.23 11.52 3.71
CA GLN A 38 12.46 12.40 4.59
C GLN A 38 12.71 12.13 6.09
N PHE A 39 12.66 10.85 6.50
CA PHE A 39 12.72 10.47 7.91
C PHE A 39 14.13 10.06 8.36
N GLY A 40 15.11 10.23 7.47
CA GLY A 40 16.50 9.84 7.68
C GLY A 40 16.75 8.38 7.34
N ASN A 41 17.91 8.10 6.77
CA ASN A 41 18.44 6.74 6.66
C ASN A 41 18.65 6.21 8.09
N TYR A 42 17.62 5.60 8.68
CA TYR A 42 17.79 4.79 9.88
C TYR A 42 18.92 3.80 9.58
N PRO A 43 20.05 3.85 10.31
CA PRO A 43 21.16 2.92 10.08
C PRO A 43 20.79 1.49 10.46
N ASP A 44 19.60 1.31 11.06
CA ASP A 44 19.10 0.09 11.66
C ASP A 44 17.90 -0.41 10.86
N GLU A 45 18.15 -1.38 9.98
CA GLU A 45 17.15 -2.02 9.13
C GLU A 45 16.05 -2.71 9.93
N GLU A 46 16.37 -3.28 11.10
CA GLU A 46 15.41 -3.93 11.99
C GLU A 46 14.36 -2.93 12.48
N LYS A 47 14.79 -1.75 12.95
CA LYS A 47 13.85 -0.69 13.36
C LYS A 47 12.96 -0.23 12.22
N ARG A 48 13.47 -0.17 11.01
CA ARG A 48 12.68 0.20 9.83
C ARG A 48 11.59 -0.84 9.53
N ILE A 49 11.93 -2.13 9.59
CA ILE A 49 10.96 -3.22 9.44
C ILE A 49 9.88 -3.12 10.52
N LEU A 50 10.27 -2.90 11.78
CA LEU A 50 9.32 -2.77 12.89
C LEU A 50 8.42 -1.53 12.73
N ALA A 51 8.98 -0.37 12.35
CA ALA A 51 8.19 0.84 12.10
C ALA A 51 7.20 0.65 10.94
N ARG A 52 7.62 0.00 9.85
CA ARG A 52 6.73 -0.35 8.73
C ARG A 52 5.61 -1.31 9.15
N THR A 53 5.93 -2.27 10.01
CA THR A 53 4.94 -3.20 10.56
C THR A 53 3.91 -2.48 11.43
N VAL A 54 4.35 -1.54 12.27
CA VAL A 54 3.44 -0.70 13.06
C VAL A 54 2.56 0.16 12.16
N LYS A 55 3.12 0.80 11.13
CA LYS A 55 2.35 1.62 10.18
C LYS A 55 1.30 0.78 9.42
N LEU A 56 1.63 -0.45 9.01
CA LEU A 56 0.65 -1.37 8.44
C LEU A 56 -0.51 -1.68 9.42
N SER A 57 -0.21 -1.83 10.72
CA SER A 57 -1.24 -2.05 11.73
C SER A 57 -2.12 -0.81 11.95
N GLU A 58 -1.57 0.39 11.75
CA GLU A 58 -2.30 1.66 11.82
C GLU A 58 -3.30 1.76 10.66
N GLU A 59 -2.86 1.59 9.40
CA GLU A 59 -3.76 1.64 8.23
C GLU A 59 -4.85 0.56 8.28
N LEU A 60 -4.51 -0.63 8.78
CA LEU A 60 -5.51 -1.69 8.96
C LEU A 60 -6.57 -1.30 9.99
N GLY A 61 -6.18 -0.57 11.03
CA GLY A 61 -7.10 -0.01 12.02
C GLY A 61 -8.02 1.04 11.40
N GLU A 62 -7.47 1.95 10.58
CA GLU A 62 -8.24 2.97 9.85
C GLU A 62 -9.23 2.33 8.88
N LEU A 63 -8.80 1.31 8.11
CA LEU A 63 -9.71 0.51 7.29
C LEU A 63 -10.82 -0.17 8.11
N CYS A 64 -10.52 -0.67 9.30
CA CYS A 64 -11.53 -1.28 10.17
C CYS A 64 -12.58 -0.26 10.64
N ASP A 65 -12.15 0.96 10.99
CA ASP A 65 -13.06 2.06 11.34
C ASP A 65 -13.95 2.41 10.13
N GLU A 66 -13.40 2.54 8.92
CA GLU A 66 -14.20 2.78 7.70
C GLU A 66 -15.18 1.64 7.38
N VAL A 67 -14.79 0.37 7.57
CA VAL A 67 -15.69 -0.77 7.40
C VAL A 67 -16.84 -0.73 8.41
N LEU A 68 -16.58 -0.34 9.66
CA LEU A 68 -17.63 -0.18 10.66
C LEU A 68 -18.57 0.98 10.31
N SER A 69 -18.02 2.09 9.83
CA SER A 69 -18.78 3.25 9.35
C SER A 69 -19.68 2.87 8.18
N PHE A 70 -19.15 2.18 7.16
CA PHE A 70 -19.89 1.69 5.99
C PHE A 70 -21.07 0.78 6.36
N ASN A 71 -20.92 -0.05 7.39
CA ASN A 71 -21.98 -0.94 7.86
C ASN A 71 -22.92 -0.30 8.89
N SER A 72 -22.79 0.99 9.17
CA SER A 72 -23.53 1.70 10.22
C SER A 72 -23.40 1.06 11.62
N MET A 73 -22.25 0.43 11.89
CA MET A 73 -21.95 -0.26 13.15
C MET A 73 -21.03 0.57 14.06
N GLN A 74 -20.63 1.76 13.61
CA GLN A 74 -19.84 2.72 14.38
C GLN A 74 -20.72 3.46 15.41
N ARG A 75 -20.09 4.04 16.44
CA ARG A 75 -20.81 4.87 17.43
C ARG A 75 -21.48 6.06 16.73
N GLN A 76 -22.75 6.34 17.06
CA GLN A 76 -23.56 7.37 16.41
C GLN A 76 -22.86 8.74 16.34
N GLU A 77 -22.20 9.16 17.43
CA GLU A 77 -21.43 10.41 17.50
C GLU A 77 -20.36 10.52 16.39
N LYS A 78 -19.72 9.41 16.02
CA LYS A 78 -18.73 9.37 14.95
C LYS A 78 -19.35 9.25 13.55
N LEU A 79 -20.57 8.73 13.44
CA LEU A 79 -21.30 8.65 12.16
C LEU A 79 -21.80 10.03 11.74
N ASP A 80 -22.21 10.85 12.70
CA ASP A 80 -22.71 12.21 12.48
C ASP A 80 -21.59 13.16 12.01
N GLU A 81 -20.32 12.84 12.28
CA GLU A 81 -19.11 13.58 11.86
C GLU A 81 -18.49 13.04 10.55
N HIS A 82 -19.03 11.96 9.98
CA HIS A 82 -18.42 11.27 8.84
C HIS A 82 -18.71 12.01 7.52
N GLU A 83 -17.78 12.88 7.10
CA GLU A 83 -17.82 13.55 5.81
C GLU A 83 -17.20 12.68 4.71
N GLY A 84 -18.00 11.77 4.13
CA GLY A 84 -17.66 11.04 2.90
C GLY A 84 -17.17 9.60 3.08
N ASP A 85 -17.11 8.88 1.97
CA ASP A 85 -16.73 7.46 1.85
C ASP A 85 -15.21 7.35 1.60
N ASN A 86 -14.42 7.20 2.68
CA ASN A 86 -12.96 7.05 2.62
C ASN A 86 -12.54 5.58 2.47
N LEU A 87 -13.48 4.64 2.44
CA LEU A 87 -13.21 3.20 2.43
C LEU A 87 -12.22 2.79 1.34
N SER A 88 -12.38 3.33 0.13
CA SER A 88 -11.49 3.03 -0.99
C SER A 88 -10.06 3.53 -0.79
N ALA A 89 -9.88 4.66 -0.09
CA ALA A 89 -8.56 5.19 0.24
C ALA A 89 -7.87 4.30 1.26
N GLU A 90 -8.58 3.88 2.32
CA GLU A 90 -8.00 3.01 3.35
C GLU A 90 -7.60 1.62 2.82
N PHE A 91 -8.36 1.08 1.84
CA PHE A 91 -7.94 -0.12 1.12
C PHE A 91 -6.61 0.09 0.37
N ALA A 92 -6.42 1.27 -0.24
CA ALA A 92 -5.20 1.62 -0.93
C ALA A 92 -4.03 1.79 0.05
N ASP A 93 -4.25 2.43 1.20
CA ASP A 93 -3.21 2.64 2.22
C ASP A 93 -2.72 1.33 2.83
N VAL A 94 -3.62 0.40 3.14
CA VAL A 94 -3.24 -0.96 3.57
C VAL A 94 -2.41 -1.69 2.50
N LEU A 95 -2.81 -1.58 1.22
CA LEU A 95 -2.06 -2.20 0.13
C LEU A 95 -0.66 -1.59 -0.03
N ILE A 96 -0.57 -0.25 -0.03
CA ILE A 96 0.70 0.47 -0.21
C ILE A 96 1.65 0.18 0.95
N THR A 97 1.18 0.25 2.20
CA THR A 97 2.01 -0.01 3.38
C THR A 97 2.46 -1.48 3.45
N THR A 98 1.62 -2.42 3.00
CA THR A 98 2.01 -3.83 2.82
C THR A 98 3.16 -3.98 1.82
N LEU A 99 3.06 -3.32 0.66
CA LEU A 99 4.10 -3.38 -0.37
C LEU A 99 5.41 -2.71 0.10
N LEU A 100 5.33 -1.60 0.83
CA LEU A 100 6.50 -0.93 1.43
C LEU A 100 7.20 -1.81 2.48
N LEU A 101 6.44 -2.52 3.31
CA LEU A 101 7.00 -3.48 4.26
C LEU A 101 7.69 -4.64 3.53
N ALA A 102 7.03 -5.22 2.52
CA ALA A 102 7.60 -6.28 1.70
C ALA A 102 8.90 -5.85 0.99
N LYS A 103 8.92 -4.63 0.44
CA LYS A 103 10.13 -4.02 -0.14
C LYS A 103 11.25 -3.91 0.90
N THR A 104 10.92 -3.44 2.09
CA THR A 104 11.88 -3.29 3.20
C THR A 104 12.49 -4.64 3.60
N MET A 105 11.70 -5.71 3.58
CA MET A 105 12.14 -7.07 3.93
C MET A 105 12.77 -7.84 2.77
N GLY A 106 12.95 -7.22 1.60
CA GLY A 106 13.54 -7.88 0.42
C GLY A 106 12.66 -8.97 -0.19
N VAL A 107 11.33 -8.90 -0.01
CA VAL A 107 10.38 -9.89 -0.53
C VAL A 107 10.08 -9.60 -1.99
N ASP A 108 10.28 -10.59 -2.86
CA ASP A 108 9.75 -10.57 -4.23
C ASP A 108 8.24 -10.88 -4.21
N VAL A 109 7.44 -9.82 -4.08
CA VAL A 109 5.99 -9.90 -3.97
C VAL A 109 5.35 -10.50 -5.22
N ARG A 110 5.89 -10.24 -6.41
CA ARG A 110 5.36 -10.81 -7.66
C ARG A 110 5.43 -12.32 -7.63
N THR A 111 6.63 -12.86 -7.43
CA THR A 111 6.85 -14.30 -7.39
C THR A 111 6.07 -14.93 -6.22
N ALA A 112 5.98 -14.24 -5.08
CA ALA A 112 5.21 -14.73 -3.93
C ALA A 112 3.70 -14.81 -4.21
N LEU A 113 3.12 -13.81 -4.88
CA LEU A 113 1.72 -13.78 -5.28
C LEU A 113 1.41 -14.87 -6.31
N GLU A 114 2.20 -14.98 -7.38
CA GLU A 114 2.05 -16.01 -8.41
C GLU A 114 2.00 -17.42 -7.78
N LYS A 115 3.01 -17.76 -6.97
CA LYS A 115 3.07 -19.05 -6.26
C LYS A 115 1.87 -19.27 -5.34
N LYS A 116 1.40 -18.22 -4.66
CA LYS A 116 0.26 -18.31 -3.73
C LYS A 116 -1.04 -18.55 -4.49
N ILE A 117 -1.25 -17.85 -5.60
CA ILE A 117 -2.41 -18.00 -6.48
C ILE A 117 -2.43 -19.40 -7.08
N ASP A 118 -1.33 -19.89 -7.63
CA ASP A 118 -1.23 -21.25 -8.18
C ASP A 118 -1.60 -22.32 -7.15
N LYS A 119 -1.12 -22.16 -5.90
CA LYS A 119 -1.44 -23.05 -4.79
C LYS A 119 -2.93 -22.99 -4.41
N ILE A 120 -3.57 -21.82 -4.48
CA ILE A 120 -5.00 -21.66 -4.22
C ILE A 120 -5.82 -22.31 -5.34
N ASN A 121 -5.47 -22.06 -6.60
CA ASN A 121 -6.15 -22.63 -7.76
C ASN A 121 -6.08 -24.17 -7.75
N THR A 122 -4.92 -24.72 -7.41
CA THR A 122 -4.73 -26.17 -7.25
C THR A 122 -5.60 -26.74 -6.13
N ARG A 123 -5.80 -26.01 -5.02
CA ARG A 123 -6.61 -26.46 -3.89
C ARG A 123 -8.10 -26.55 -4.22
N TYR A 124 -8.60 -25.61 -5.00
CA TYR A 124 -10.03 -25.48 -5.29
C TYR A 124 -10.42 -25.98 -6.69
N GLU A 125 -9.48 -26.60 -7.43
CA GLU A 125 -9.65 -27.00 -8.84
C GLU A 125 -10.14 -25.85 -9.76
N VAL A 126 -9.89 -24.60 -9.36
CA VAL A 126 -10.33 -23.43 -10.11
C VAL A 126 -9.40 -23.26 -11.30
N LYS A 127 -9.93 -23.48 -12.50
CA LYS A 127 -9.27 -23.10 -13.76
C LYS A 127 -9.67 -21.67 -14.08
N ILE A 128 -8.74 -20.73 -13.89
CA ILE A 128 -8.88 -19.33 -14.34
C ILE A 128 -8.48 -19.25 -15.81
#